data_AF-A0A376CWX2-F1
#
_entry.id   AF-A0A376CWX2-F1
#
_cell.length_a   1.000
_cell.length_b   1.000
_cell.length_c   1.000
_cell.angle_alpha   90.00
_cell.angle_beta   90.00
_cell.angle_gamma   90.00
#
_symmetry.space_group_name_H-M   'P 1'
#
loop_
_entity.id
_entity.type
_entity.pdbx_description
1 polymer ?
#
loop_
_entity_poly.entity_id
_entity_poly.type
_entity_poly.pdbx_seq_one_letter_code
_entity_poly.pdbx_strand_id
1 'polypeptide(L)'
;MKQVDEFHLRDTARELAELYIEMHGLKDTTPNPPEVKTRNSIKGLGPKSPGNWLWVHRYVEMEQNLRELCLNAFGTDGINVRIQESDFTAPRLCGLIAWHAQPLSELDWAADLLQELEDQARKMNRWVNPTDQADALLRSARVKRHLVDKYGPQLDTGQE
;
A
#
# COMPACT_ATOMS: atom_id res chain seq x y z
N MET A 1 -19.10 -15.60 -20.06
CA MET A 1 -18.33 -14.68 -19.18
C MET A 1 -18.08 -15.39 -17.87
N LYS A 2 -16.91 -15.21 -17.26
CA LYS A 2 -16.58 -15.85 -15.99
C LYS A 2 -17.28 -15.04 -14.91
N GLN A 3 -18.36 -15.58 -14.36
CA GLN A 3 -19.09 -14.92 -13.29
C GLN A 3 -18.16 -14.85 -12.07
N VAL A 4 -17.97 -13.64 -11.52
CA VAL A 4 -17.17 -13.45 -10.32
C VAL A 4 -17.95 -14.02 -9.14
N ASP A 5 -17.27 -14.75 -8.27
CA ASP A 5 -17.87 -15.22 -7.02
C ASP A 5 -18.05 -14.03 -6.07
N GLU A 6 -19.30 -13.75 -5.69
CA GLU A 6 -19.63 -12.66 -4.78
C GLU A 6 -18.98 -12.81 -3.40
N PHE A 7 -18.77 -14.05 -2.93
CA PHE A 7 -18.13 -14.31 -1.65
C PHE A 7 -16.66 -13.91 -1.71
N HIS A 8 -15.97 -14.29 -2.78
CA HIS A 8 -14.58 -13.93 -3.01
C HIS A 8 -14.39 -12.41 -3.12
N LEU A 9 -15.26 -11.72 -3.87
CA LEU A 9 -15.26 -10.25 -3.94
C LEU A 9 -15.48 -9.60 -2.56
N ARG A 10 -16.45 -10.12 -1.79
CA ARG A 10 -16.77 -9.62 -0.44
C ARG A 10 -15.60 -9.78 0.51
N ASP A 11 -14.95 -10.94 0.51
CA ASP A 11 -13.85 -11.23 1.44
C ASP A 11 -12.60 -10.46 1.05
N THR A 12 -12.29 -10.32 -0.25
CA THR A 12 -11.19 -9.49 -0.75
C THR A 12 -11.37 -8.03 -0.36
N ALA A 13 -12.59 -7.49 -0.47
CA ALA A 13 -12.87 -6.11 -0.05
C ALA A 13 -12.71 -5.92 1.46
N ARG A 14 -13.07 -6.92 2.28
CA ARG A 14 -12.88 -6.85 3.74
C ARG A 14 -11.40 -6.88 4.11
N GLU A 15 -10.61 -7.77 3.51
CA GLU A 15 -9.15 -7.82 3.70
C GLU A 15 -8.51 -6.49 3.31
N LEU A 16 -8.90 -5.94 2.16
CA LEU A 16 -8.39 -4.66 1.71
C LEU A 16 -8.71 -3.51 2.70
N ALA A 17 -9.91 -3.52 3.29
CA ALA A 17 -10.29 -2.55 4.32
C ALA A 17 -9.36 -2.59 5.54
N GLU A 18 -9.01 -3.80 6.01
CA GLU A 18 -8.07 -4.01 7.11
C GLU A 18 -6.68 -3.48 6.75
N LEU A 19 -6.17 -3.78 5.55
CA LEU A 19 -4.88 -3.27 5.08
C LEU A 19 -4.85 -1.73 4.98
N TYR A 20 -5.95 -1.08 4.59
CA TYR A 20 -6.05 0.38 4.60
C TYR A 20 -5.99 0.94 6.03
N ILE A 21 -6.63 0.29 7.00
CA ILE A 21 -6.57 0.69 8.41
C ILE A 21 -5.14 0.56 8.94
N GLU A 22 -4.46 -0.55 8.64
CA GLU A 22 -3.07 -0.76 9.06
C GLU A 22 -2.12 0.27 8.44
N MET A 23 -2.23 0.51 7.12
CA MET A 23 -1.44 1.52 6.42
C MET A 23 -1.70 2.93 6.95
N HIS A 24 -2.95 3.23 7.32
CA HIS A 24 -3.29 4.50 7.97
C HIS A 24 -2.60 4.64 9.32
N GLY A 25 -2.49 3.58 10.12
CA GLY A 25 -1.73 3.62 11.38
C GLY A 25 -0.22 3.86 11.15
N LEU A 26 0.34 3.32 10.06
CA LEU A 26 1.75 3.50 9.73
C LEU A 26 2.13 4.94 9.36
N LYS A 27 1.18 5.75 8.87
CA LYS A 27 1.44 7.18 8.54
C LYS A 27 1.87 7.99 9.77
N ASP A 28 1.41 7.60 10.96
CA ASP A 28 1.68 8.30 12.22
C ASP A 28 2.96 7.79 12.89
N THR A 29 3.56 6.72 12.35
CA THR A 29 4.85 6.20 12.85
C THR A 29 5.98 7.14 12.49
N THR A 30 6.73 7.61 13.49
CA THR A 30 7.95 8.39 13.23
C THR A 30 9.10 7.42 12.98
N PRO A 31 9.80 7.46 11.83
CA PRO A 31 10.97 6.61 11.64
C PRO A 31 12.03 6.92 12.70
N ASN A 32 12.66 5.88 13.25
CA ASN A 32 13.75 6.07 14.20
C ASN A 32 14.85 6.92 13.55
N PRO A 33 15.35 7.96 14.23
CA PRO A 33 16.41 8.79 13.67
C PRO A 33 17.65 7.93 13.40
N PRO A 34 18.40 8.19 12.31
CA PRO A 34 19.57 7.41 11.95
C PRO A 34 20.59 7.37 13.09
N GLU A 35 21.22 6.22 13.31
CA GLU A 35 22.18 5.98 14.39
C GLU A 35 23.43 6.86 14.31
N VAL A 36 23.73 7.41 13.11
CA VAL A 36 24.85 8.32 12.90
C VAL A 36 24.48 9.73 13.39
N LYS A 37 24.69 9.96 14.68
CA LYS A 37 24.82 11.31 15.23
C LYS A 37 26.17 11.88 14.81
N THR A 38 26.23 12.60 13.70
CA THR A 38 27.33 13.54 13.49
C THR A 38 27.31 14.56 14.63
N ARG A 39 28.48 14.88 15.18
CA ARG A 39 28.68 15.63 16.44
C ARG A 39 28.00 17.02 16.52
N ASN A 40 27.36 17.49 15.44
CA ASN A 40 26.64 18.76 15.34
C ASN A 40 25.20 18.63 14.79
N SER A 41 24.59 17.44 14.72
CA SER A 41 23.17 17.35 14.37
C SER A 41 22.32 17.79 15.56
N ILE A 42 22.12 19.11 15.67
CA ILE A 42 21.22 19.72 16.65
C ILE A 42 19.84 19.12 16.44
N LYS A 43 19.47 18.20 17.34
CA LYS A 43 18.10 17.71 17.50
C LYS A 43 17.19 18.92 17.75
N GLY A 44 16.25 19.16 16.84
CA GLY A 44 14.92 19.63 17.24
C GLY A 44 14.57 21.11 17.11
N LEU A 45 15.10 21.86 16.14
CA LEU A 45 14.70 23.27 15.91
C LEU A 45 13.92 23.52 14.61
N GLY A 46 13.58 22.48 13.86
CA GLY A 46 12.69 22.59 12.69
C GLY A 46 11.31 21.98 12.98
N PRO A 47 10.23 22.52 12.41
CA PRO A 47 8.91 21.87 12.48
C PRO A 47 9.06 20.43 11.99
N LYS A 48 8.63 19.47 12.81
CA LYS A 48 8.63 18.06 12.41
C LYS A 48 7.63 17.89 11.26
N SER A 49 8.06 17.28 10.17
CA SER A 49 7.17 16.89 9.07
C SER A 49 5.98 16.09 9.64
N PRO A 50 4.74 16.40 9.22
CA PRO A 50 3.57 15.69 9.71
C PRO A 50 3.60 14.27 9.15
N GLY A 51 3.93 13.30 9.99
CA GLY A 51 3.90 11.88 9.66
C GLY A 51 5.01 11.37 8.74
N ASN A 52 5.00 10.06 8.53
CA ASN A 52 5.89 9.37 7.61
C ASN A 52 5.42 9.59 6.17
N TRP A 53 6.12 10.46 5.44
CA TRP A 53 5.74 10.87 4.08
C TRP A 53 5.54 9.68 3.13
N LEU A 54 6.32 8.60 3.29
CA LEU A 54 6.24 7.42 2.42
C LEU A 54 4.87 6.75 2.55
N TRP A 55 4.39 6.61 3.78
CA TRP A 55 3.09 6.01 4.06
C TRP A 55 1.94 6.94 3.68
N VAL A 56 2.10 8.25 3.88
CA VAL A 56 1.12 9.24 3.41
C VAL A 56 0.96 9.19 1.90
N HIS A 57 2.07 9.20 1.15
CA HIS A 57 2.05 9.13 -0.31
C HIS A 57 1.39 7.84 -0.81
N ARG A 58 1.82 6.69 -0.29
CA ARG A 58 1.24 5.38 -0.67
C ARG A 58 -0.25 5.30 -0.37
N TYR A 59 -0.68 5.82 0.77
CA TYR A 59 -2.09 5.84 1.15
C TYR A 59 -2.93 6.65 0.18
N VAL A 60 -2.50 7.88 -0.12
CA VAL A 60 -3.22 8.79 -1.03
C VAL A 60 -3.31 8.20 -2.45
N GLU A 61 -2.21 7.63 -2.95
CA GLU A 61 -2.17 6.99 -4.27
C GLU A 61 -3.17 5.83 -4.38
N MET A 62 -3.16 4.90 -3.42
CA MET A 62 -4.07 3.75 -3.44
C MET A 62 -5.53 4.19 -3.24
N GLU A 63 -5.78 5.14 -2.32
CA GLU A 63 -7.12 5.67 -2.06
C GLU A 63 -7.72 6.36 -3.30
N GLN A 64 -6.93 7.13 -4.06
CA GLN A 64 -7.42 7.76 -5.30
C GLN A 64 -7.83 6.72 -6.34
N ASN A 65 -7.02 5.69 -6.56
CA ASN A 65 -7.36 4.60 -7.48
C ASN A 65 -8.65 3.89 -7.05
N LEU A 66 -8.78 3.58 -5.75
CA LEU A 66 -10.00 2.96 -5.21
C LEU A 66 -11.23 3.85 -5.37
N ARG A 67 -11.10 5.17 -5.17
CA ARG A 67 -12.20 6.13 -5.35
C ARG A 67 -12.69 6.16 -6.79
N GLU A 68 -11.79 6.22 -7.76
CA GLU A 68 -12.15 6.20 -9.18
C GLU A 68 -12.88 4.91 -9.55
N LEU A 69 -12.35 3.76 -9.11
CA LEU A 69 -12.96 2.45 -9.31
C LEU A 69 -14.37 2.38 -8.69
N CYS A 70 -14.52 2.87 -7.46
CA CYS A 70 -15.81 2.90 -6.77
C CYS A 70 -16.82 3.84 -7.46
N LEU A 71 -16.39 5.00 -7.94
CA LEU A 71 -17.27 5.92 -8.66
C LEU A 71 -17.82 5.28 -9.94
N ASN A 72 -17.00 4.51 -10.65
CA ASN A 72 -17.44 3.74 -11.82
C ASN A 72 -18.38 2.58 -11.42
N ALA A 73 -18.02 1.83 -10.37
CA ALA A 73 -18.78 0.67 -9.89
C ALA A 73 -20.16 1.03 -9.33
N PHE A 74 -20.24 2.11 -8.55
CA PHE A 74 -21.48 2.57 -7.92
C PHE A 74 -22.25 3.58 -8.76
N GLY A 75 -21.60 4.23 -9.73
CA GLY A 75 -22.20 5.23 -10.60
C GLY A 75 -23.25 4.66 -11.55
N THR A 76 -23.72 5.53 -12.45
CA THR A 76 -24.76 5.20 -13.43
C THR A 76 -24.36 4.05 -14.37
N ASP A 77 -23.06 3.92 -14.65
CA ASP A 77 -22.50 2.88 -15.52
C ASP A 77 -22.27 1.54 -14.79
N GLY A 78 -22.46 1.51 -13.47
CA GLY A 78 -22.35 0.32 -12.64
C GLY A 78 -23.69 -0.06 -12.03
N ILE A 79 -23.73 -0.21 -10.70
CA ILE A 79 -24.93 -0.65 -9.97
C ILE A 79 -25.91 0.48 -9.62
N ASN A 80 -25.63 1.71 -10.06
CA ASN A 80 -26.49 2.89 -9.88
C ASN A 80 -26.88 3.16 -8.42
N VAL A 81 -25.92 3.04 -7.50
CA VAL A 81 -26.05 3.34 -6.07
C VAL A 81 -25.37 4.67 -5.77
N ARG A 82 -26.11 5.58 -5.14
CA ARG A 82 -25.57 6.89 -4.78
C ARG A 82 -24.69 6.80 -3.53
N ILE A 83 -23.40 7.07 -3.71
CA ILE A 83 -22.43 7.28 -2.62
C ILE A 83 -22.26 8.78 -2.32
N GLN A 84 -22.00 9.13 -1.06
CA GLN A 84 -21.79 10.52 -0.65
C GLN A 84 -20.30 10.81 -0.43
N GLU A 85 -19.94 12.09 -0.39
CA GLU A 85 -18.54 12.50 -0.13
C GLU A 85 -18.01 11.96 1.20
N SER A 86 -18.85 11.84 2.23
CA SER A 86 -18.50 11.22 3.51
C SER A 86 -18.12 9.74 3.39
N ASP A 87 -18.53 9.06 2.32
CA ASP A 87 -18.21 7.65 2.08
C ASP A 87 -16.83 7.44 1.45
N PHE A 88 -16.13 8.50 1.02
CA PHE A 88 -14.92 8.39 0.19
C PHE A 88 -13.65 7.95 0.94
N THR A 89 -13.75 7.65 2.23
CA THR A 89 -12.62 7.05 2.95
C THR A 89 -12.40 5.62 2.47
N ALA A 90 -11.14 5.24 2.20
CA ALA A 90 -10.84 3.93 1.62
C ALA A 90 -11.44 2.72 2.37
N PRO A 91 -11.42 2.64 3.72
CA PRO A 91 -12.07 1.55 4.44
C PRO A 91 -13.60 1.52 4.25
N ARG A 92 -14.23 2.70 4.16
CA ARG A 92 -15.67 2.83 3.94
C ARG A 92 -16.06 2.37 2.54
N LEU A 93 -15.30 2.75 1.53
CA LEU A 93 -15.48 2.28 0.16
C LEU A 93 -15.36 0.75 0.06
N CYS A 94 -14.34 0.17 0.69
CA CYS A 94 -14.19 -1.29 0.77
C CYS A 94 -15.40 -1.95 1.46
N GLY A 95 -15.90 -1.35 2.54
CA GLY A 95 -17.11 -1.82 3.22
C GLY A 95 -18.37 -1.75 2.35
N LEU A 96 -18.50 -0.71 1.50
CA LEU A 96 -19.59 -0.60 0.53
C LEU A 96 -19.49 -1.66 -0.57
N ILE A 97 -18.28 -1.95 -1.05
CA ILE A 97 -18.04 -3.05 -2.01
C ILE A 97 -18.49 -4.38 -1.39
N ALA A 98 -18.07 -4.66 -0.15
CA ALA A 98 -18.45 -5.89 0.54
C ALA A 98 -19.97 -6.01 0.76
N TRP A 99 -20.63 -4.89 1.06
CA TRP A 99 -22.09 -4.82 1.24
C TRP A 99 -22.85 -5.05 -0.08
N HIS A 100 -22.35 -4.51 -1.18
CA HIS A 100 -22.93 -4.63 -2.52
C HIS A 100 -22.25 -5.70 -3.39
N ALA A 101 -21.60 -6.70 -2.77
CA ALA A 101 -20.81 -7.67 -3.52
C ALA A 101 -21.63 -8.45 -4.57
N GLN A 102 -22.88 -8.82 -4.26
CA GLN A 102 -23.76 -9.50 -5.20
C GLN A 102 -23.98 -8.69 -6.49
N PRO A 103 -24.58 -7.48 -6.46
CA PRO A 103 -24.80 -6.70 -7.69
C PRO A 103 -23.50 -6.29 -8.39
N LEU A 104 -22.39 -6.10 -7.64
CA LEU A 104 -21.09 -5.81 -8.23
C LEU A 104 -20.50 -7.02 -8.97
N SER A 105 -20.74 -8.24 -8.50
CA SER A 105 -20.27 -9.47 -9.15
C SER A 105 -21.00 -9.77 -10.47
N GLU A 106 -22.16 -9.15 -10.68
CA GLU A 106 -22.99 -9.29 -11.88
C GLU A 106 -22.61 -8.30 -12.99
N LEU A 107 -21.69 -7.36 -12.73
CA LEU A 107 -21.19 -6.43 -13.75
C LEU A 107 -20.38 -7.16 -14.83
N ASP A 108 -20.49 -6.68 -16.07
CA ASP A 108 -19.76 -7.24 -17.22
C ASP A 108 -18.23 -7.21 -17.04
N TRP A 109 -17.74 -6.25 -16.26
CA TRP A 109 -16.34 -6.02 -15.92
C TRP A 109 -16.01 -6.38 -14.46
N ALA A 110 -16.86 -7.14 -13.77
CA ALA A 110 -16.65 -7.53 -12.38
C ALA A 110 -15.29 -8.23 -12.14
N ALA A 111 -14.79 -8.95 -13.15
CA ALA A 111 -13.50 -9.61 -13.08
C ALA A 111 -12.35 -8.60 -12.97
N ASP A 112 -12.44 -7.47 -13.67
CA ASP A 112 -11.45 -6.39 -13.62
C ASP A 112 -11.52 -5.65 -12.28
N LEU A 113 -12.74 -5.45 -11.75
CA LEU A 113 -12.96 -4.92 -10.39
C LEU A 113 -12.25 -5.78 -9.35
N LEU A 114 -12.50 -7.08 -9.37
CA LEU A 114 -11.89 -8.02 -8.43
C LEU A 114 -10.36 -8.03 -8.57
N GLN A 115 -9.84 -8.09 -9.81
CA GLN A 115 -8.40 -8.12 -10.06
C GLN A 115 -7.69 -6.88 -9.50
N GLU A 116 -8.28 -5.69 -9.67
CA GLU A 116 -7.73 -4.45 -9.12
C GLU A 116 -7.72 -4.47 -7.58
N LEU A 117 -8.79 -4.97 -6.94
CA LEU A 117 -8.83 -5.11 -5.47
C LEU A 117 -7.78 -6.10 -4.97
N GLU A 118 -7.60 -7.24 -5.64
CA GLU A 118 -6.57 -8.22 -5.32
C GLU A 118 -5.16 -7.65 -5.48
N ASP A 119 -4.92 -6.87 -6.54
CA ASP A 119 -3.61 -6.27 -6.79
C ASP A 119 -3.28 -5.17 -5.78
N GLN A 120 -4.27 -4.35 -5.39
CA GLN A 120 -4.12 -3.42 -4.28
C GLN A 120 -3.84 -4.15 -2.97
N ALA A 121 -4.63 -5.18 -2.63
CA ALA A 121 -4.45 -5.96 -1.41
C ALA A 121 -3.05 -6.60 -1.39
N ARG A 122 -2.61 -7.20 -2.49
CA ARG A 122 -1.26 -7.79 -2.63
C ARG A 122 -0.15 -6.75 -2.47
N LYS A 123 -0.29 -5.58 -3.11
CA LYS A 123 0.70 -4.50 -3.05
C LYS A 123 0.80 -3.91 -1.64
N MET A 124 -0.34 -3.66 -1.00
CA MET A 124 -0.43 -3.13 0.36
C MET A 124 0.07 -4.14 1.39
N ASN A 125 -0.33 -5.40 1.28
CA ASN A 125 0.12 -6.45 2.18
C ASN A 125 1.65 -6.59 2.15
N ARG A 126 2.29 -6.54 0.96
CA ARG A 126 3.77 -6.54 0.84
C ARG A 126 4.44 -5.36 1.56
N TRP A 127 3.76 -4.23 1.67
CA TRP A 127 4.31 -3.06 2.34
C TRP A 127 4.14 -3.14 3.85
N VAL A 128 2.92 -3.45 4.29
CA VAL A 128 2.52 -3.44 5.71
C VAL A 128 3.04 -4.67 6.44
N ASN A 129 3.02 -5.82 5.77
CA ASN A 129 3.52 -7.10 6.25
C ASN A 129 4.69 -7.55 5.37
N PRO A 130 5.90 -7.00 5.55
CA PRO A 130 7.09 -7.49 4.89
C PRO A 130 7.52 -8.84 5.51
N THR A 131 6.76 -9.92 5.26
CA THR A 131 6.90 -11.20 5.97
C THR A 131 8.01 -12.11 5.46
N ASP A 132 8.54 -11.96 4.24
CA ASP A 132 9.52 -12.95 3.70
C ASP A 132 10.93 -12.44 3.44
N GLN A 133 11.20 -11.14 3.63
CA GLN A 133 12.52 -10.57 3.37
C GLN A 133 13.01 -9.59 4.42
N ALA A 134 12.39 -9.43 5.59
CA ALA A 134 13.02 -8.63 6.66
C ALA A 134 14.45 -9.13 6.94
N ASP A 135 14.62 -10.43 7.03
CA ASP A 135 15.91 -11.11 7.20
C ASP A 135 16.80 -11.04 5.94
N ALA A 136 16.24 -11.11 4.73
CA ALA A 136 16.98 -11.02 3.47
C ALA A 136 17.39 -9.58 3.10
N LEU A 137 16.60 -8.58 3.49
CA LEU A 137 16.89 -7.14 3.38
C LEU A 137 17.93 -6.73 4.43
N LEU A 138 17.82 -7.26 5.66
CA LEU A 138 18.87 -7.11 6.68
C LEU A 138 20.18 -7.80 6.26
N ARG A 139 20.12 -9.01 5.67
CA ARG A 139 21.28 -9.71 5.12
C ARG A 139 21.86 -9.00 3.90
N SER A 140 21.05 -8.51 2.96
CA SER A 140 21.55 -7.85 1.74
C SER A 140 22.17 -6.47 2.03
N ALA A 141 21.69 -5.71 3.02
CA ALA A 141 22.36 -4.50 3.47
C ALA A 141 23.73 -4.79 4.12
N ARG A 142 23.83 -5.89 4.89
CA ARG A 142 25.08 -6.35 5.51
C ARG A 142 26.07 -6.97 4.50
N VAL A 143 25.56 -7.74 3.55
CA VAL A 143 26.31 -8.39 2.47
C VAL A 143 26.79 -7.34 1.46
N LYS A 144 26.00 -6.33 1.12
CA LYS A 144 26.45 -5.23 0.24
C LYS A 144 27.60 -4.45 0.87
N ARG A 145 27.55 -4.16 2.18
CA ARG A 145 28.68 -3.57 2.92
C ARG A 145 29.90 -4.50 3.00
N HIS A 146 29.69 -5.77 3.34
CA HIS A 146 30.79 -6.74 3.43
C HIS A 146 31.45 -7.01 2.08
N LEU A 147 30.68 -7.04 0.99
CA LEU A 147 31.19 -7.21 -0.37
C LEU A 147 31.92 -5.94 -0.85
N VAL A 148 31.44 -4.75 -0.53
CA VAL A 148 32.15 -3.49 -0.81
C VAL A 148 33.45 -3.39 -0.01
N ASP A 149 33.46 -3.77 1.28
CA ASP A 149 34.69 -3.77 2.09
C ASP A 149 35.69 -4.85 1.64
N LYS A 150 35.21 -6.02 1.19
CA LYS A 150 36.05 -7.16 0.84
C LYS A 150 36.57 -7.13 -0.61
N TYR A 151 35.77 -6.60 -1.54
CA TYR A 151 36.07 -6.60 -2.98
C TYR A 151 36.17 -5.19 -3.59
N GLY A 152 35.76 -4.14 -2.89
CA GLY A 152 35.95 -2.74 -3.31
C GLY A 152 37.40 -2.36 -3.62
N PRO A 153 38.42 -2.81 -2.86
CA PRO A 153 39.81 -2.50 -3.16
C PRO A 153 40.36 -3.15 -4.43
N GLN A 154 39.69 -4.17 -4.98
CA GLN A 154 40.18 -4.97 -6.12
C GLN A 154 39.67 -4.45 -7.47
N LEU A 155 38.62 -3.61 -7.46
CA LEU A 155 38.04 -3.03 -8.68
C LEU A 155 38.77 -1.75 -9.14
N ASP A 156 39.48 -1.07 -8.24
CA ASP A 156 40.27 0.15 -8.56
C ASP A 156 41.67 -0.17 -9.16
N THR A 157 42.12 -1.41 -9.10
CA THR A 157 43.44 -1.83 -9.62
C THR A 157 43.41 -2.38 -11.06
N GLY A 158 42.29 -2.24 -11.75
CA GLY A 158 42.04 -2.83 -13.08
C GLY A 158 42.07 -1.87 -14.27
N GLN A 159 42.76 -0.73 -14.18
CA GLN A 159 43.06 0.13 -15.33
C GLN A 159 44.51 0.64 -15.27
N GLU A 160 45.43 -0.13 -15.85
CA GLU A 160 46.56 0.36 -16.66
C GLU A 160 46.73 -0.54 -17.88
#